data_AF-A0A167CQV3-F1
#
_entry.id   AF-A0A167CQV3-F1
#
_cell.length_a   1.000
_cell.length_b   1.000
_cell.length_c   1.000
_cell.angle_alpha   90.00
_cell.angle_beta   90.00
_cell.angle_gamma   90.00
#
_symmetry.space_group_name_H-M   'P 1'
#
loop_
_entity.id
_entity.type
_entity.pdbx_description
1 polymer ?
#
loop_
_entity_poly.entity_id
_entity_poly.type
_entity_poly.pdbx_seq_one_letter_code
_entity_poly.pdbx_strand_id
1 'polypeptide(L)'
;MQWLRISILLLLLQPQHALSSALDRDMIILTSAEFEGRPSGAQSPHRSAYYIMRQFEKLELDVKLSSFEFKRGFFETGTGHNIVATKPCTLEQCQPAIIFTAHYDHLGGNGYRHYPGANDNATGVAVMMDIARRLNNVEFERDLVFVATDAEEKGLHGAKHFVSQLGKVPVSMNINLDMLNIQKRNTLYALASRDFKPMQEQIESHFGTQCVRLNLYFSSKRMARRLNAPQIDWLRASDHYPFHRAKIPFIYFGSGVDKHHHSMDDSLDKINLEKLSQVSQSITGLVRSLATTSVSDTS
;
A
#
# COMPACT_ATOMS: atom_id res chain seq x y z
N MET A 1 -19.01 -42.72 55.02
CA MET A 1 -19.60 -41.49 54.43
C MET A 1 -18.49 -40.49 54.16
N GLN A 2 -17.88 -40.53 52.97
CA GLN A 2 -16.93 -39.53 52.49
C GLN A 2 -17.52 -38.93 51.21
N TRP A 3 -17.89 -37.66 51.28
CA TRP A 3 -18.45 -36.90 50.17
C TRP A 3 -17.31 -36.45 49.27
N LEU A 4 -17.20 -37.02 48.06
CA LEU A 4 -16.33 -36.50 47.01
C LEU A 4 -16.89 -35.15 46.53
N ARG A 5 -16.16 -34.06 46.79
CA ARG A 5 -16.43 -32.75 46.21
C ARG A 5 -16.02 -32.77 44.74
N ILE A 6 -16.99 -32.75 43.84
CA ILE A 6 -16.75 -32.50 42.41
C ILE A 6 -16.54 -30.99 42.26
N SER A 7 -15.29 -30.58 42.12
CA SER A 7 -14.96 -29.21 41.70
C SER A 7 -15.24 -29.09 40.21
N ILE A 8 -16.38 -28.50 39.87
CA ILE A 8 -16.69 -28.08 38.50
C ILE A 8 -15.78 -26.89 38.18
N LEU A 9 -14.71 -27.14 37.46
CA LEU A 9 -13.87 -26.10 36.87
C LEU A 9 -14.68 -25.44 35.75
N LEU A 10 -15.35 -24.32 36.05
CA LEU A 10 -15.89 -23.44 35.02
C LEU A 10 -14.71 -22.86 34.23
N LEU A 11 -14.40 -23.46 33.08
CA LEU A 11 -13.61 -22.81 32.06
C LEU A 11 -14.40 -21.58 31.60
N LEU A 12 -13.96 -20.41 32.04
CA LEU A 12 -14.33 -19.14 31.43
C LEU A 12 -13.85 -19.20 29.98
N LEU A 13 -14.78 -19.45 29.06
CA LEU A 13 -14.61 -19.19 27.63
C LEU A 13 -14.19 -17.73 27.49
N GLN A 14 -12.90 -17.49 27.25
CA GLN A 14 -12.45 -16.18 26.80
C GLN A 14 -13.19 -15.86 25.50
N PRO A 15 -13.64 -14.61 25.30
CA PRO A 15 -14.34 -14.23 24.09
C PRO A 15 -13.46 -14.59 22.90
N GLN A 16 -13.97 -15.46 22.02
CA GLN A 16 -13.36 -15.74 20.73
C GLN A 16 -13.10 -14.38 20.07
N HIS A 17 -11.84 -14.05 19.82
CA HIS A 17 -11.48 -12.92 18.97
C HIS A 17 -12.37 -12.99 17.73
N ALA A 18 -13.18 -11.95 17.51
CA ALA A 18 -14.01 -11.81 16.33
C ALA A 18 -13.17 -12.16 15.09
N LEU A 19 -13.75 -12.89 14.13
CA LEU A 19 -13.09 -13.26 12.88
C LEU A 19 -12.31 -12.06 12.33
N SER A 20 -10.98 -12.10 12.46
CA SER A 20 -10.07 -11.06 11.99
C SER A 20 -10.35 -10.81 10.50
N SER A 21 -10.41 -9.55 10.08
CA SER A 21 -10.64 -9.23 8.67
C SER A 21 -9.51 -9.79 7.79
N ALA A 22 -9.70 -9.91 6.47
CA ALA A 22 -8.60 -10.32 5.61
C ALA A 22 -7.43 -9.31 5.64
N LEU A 23 -7.72 -8.01 5.77
CA LEU A 23 -6.71 -6.96 5.98
C LEU A 23 -5.96 -7.15 7.30
N ASP A 24 -6.65 -7.49 8.39
CA ASP A 24 -6.03 -7.75 9.69
C ASP A 24 -5.08 -8.96 9.61
N ARG A 25 -5.49 -10.03 8.91
CA ARG A 25 -4.63 -11.20 8.67
C ARG A 25 -3.40 -10.85 7.86
N ASP A 26 -3.56 -10.04 6.81
CA ASP A 26 -2.44 -9.58 5.99
C ASP A 26 -1.43 -8.79 6.83
N MET A 27 -1.90 -7.91 7.71
CA MET A 27 -1.05 -7.17 8.64
C MET A 27 -0.31 -8.09 9.61
N ILE A 28 -1.00 -9.06 10.22
CA ILE A 28 -0.39 -10.04 11.12
C ILE A 28 0.72 -10.82 10.42
N ILE A 29 0.47 -11.29 9.20
CA ILE A 29 1.43 -12.11 8.45
C ILE A 29 2.62 -11.29 7.99
N LEU A 30 2.39 -10.13 7.36
CA LEU A 30 3.45 -9.30 6.80
C LEU A 30 4.42 -8.80 7.88
N THR A 31 3.92 -8.53 9.09
CA THR A 31 4.72 -8.04 10.23
C THR A 31 5.26 -9.15 11.14
N SER A 32 5.01 -10.42 10.80
CA SER A 32 5.45 -11.54 11.61
C SER A 32 6.99 -11.70 11.57
N ALA A 33 7.54 -12.28 12.64
CA ALA A 33 8.96 -12.64 12.68
C ALA A 33 9.36 -13.60 11.55
N GLU A 34 8.42 -14.42 11.07
CA GLU A 34 8.60 -15.34 9.93
C GLU A 34 8.93 -14.63 8.61
N PHE A 35 8.55 -13.35 8.49
CA PHE A 35 8.80 -12.52 7.32
C PHE A 35 10.04 -11.63 7.48
N GLU A 36 10.78 -11.78 8.58
CA GLU A 36 12.16 -11.30 8.77
C GLU A 36 12.39 -9.81 8.45
N GLY A 37 11.34 -8.98 8.51
CA GLY A 37 11.41 -7.56 8.15
C GLY A 37 11.56 -7.29 6.64
N ARG A 38 11.31 -8.30 5.80
CA ARG A 38 11.17 -8.21 4.34
C ARG A 38 12.35 -7.51 3.62
N PRO A 39 13.60 -7.95 3.83
CA PRO A 39 14.75 -7.32 3.17
C PRO A 39 14.74 -7.58 1.66
N SER A 40 15.12 -6.56 0.89
CA SER A 40 15.33 -6.64 -0.56
C SER A 40 16.77 -7.07 -0.92
N GLY A 41 17.01 -7.44 -2.19
CA GLY A 41 18.37 -7.60 -2.73
C GLY A 41 18.91 -9.02 -2.81
N ALA A 42 18.10 -10.04 -2.52
CA ALA A 42 18.47 -11.46 -2.69
C ALA A 42 18.12 -11.94 -4.10
N GLN A 43 18.81 -12.98 -4.60
CA GLN A 43 18.58 -13.53 -5.94
C GLN A 43 17.18 -14.15 -6.12
N SER A 44 16.61 -14.68 -5.03
CA SER A 44 15.28 -15.26 -5.01
C SER A 44 14.29 -14.30 -4.36
N PRO A 45 13.02 -14.26 -4.82
CA PRO A 45 11.99 -13.45 -4.18
C PRO A 45 11.88 -13.75 -2.68
N HIS A 46 11.71 -12.70 -1.89
CA HIS A 46 11.48 -12.85 -0.46
C HIS A 46 10.12 -13.53 -0.20
N ARG A 47 9.95 -14.15 0.97
CA ARG A 47 8.71 -14.83 1.37
C ARG A 47 7.46 -13.95 1.24
N SER A 48 7.61 -12.65 1.50
CA SER A 48 6.55 -11.65 1.30
C SER A 48 6.08 -11.57 -0.15
N ALA A 49 6.98 -11.67 -1.13
CA ALA A 49 6.60 -11.67 -2.53
C ALA A 49 5.68 -12.84 -2.87
N TYR A 50 6.06 -14.06 -2.45
CA TYR A 50 5.22 -15.25 -2.63
C TYR A 50 3.88 -15.15 -1.89
N TYR A 51 3.86 -14.54 -0.71
CA TYR A 51 2.62 -14.31 0.02
C TYR A 51 1.67 -13.41 -0.78
N ILE A 52 2.17 -12.26 -1.23
CA ILE A 52 1.41 -11.26 -1.99
C ILE A 52 0.92 -11.84 -3.32
N MET A 53 1.78 -12.54 -4.07
CA MET A 53 1.40 -13.25 -5.30
C MET A 53 0.21 -14.17 -5.05
N ARG A 54 0.27 -15.00 -4.00
CA ARG A 54 -0.82 -15.93 -3.68
C ARG A 54 -2.11 -15.22 -3.26
N GLN A 55 -2.05 -14.04 -2.64
CA GLN A 55 -3.28 -13.29 -2.35
C GLN A 55 -3.93 -12.75 -3.63
N PHE A 56 -3.14 -12.29 -4.60
CA PHE A 56 -3.66 -11.86 -5.90
C PHE A 56 -4.15 -13.04 -6.76
N GLU A 57 -3.46 -14.18 -6.76
CA GLU A 57 -3.87 -15.39 -7.49
C GLU A 57 -5.22 -15.93 -6.99
N LYS A 58 -5.51 -15.86 -5.68
CA LYS A 58 -6.82 -16.23 -5.11
C LYS A 58 -7.98 -15.37 -5.62
N LEU A 59 -7.67 -14.21 -6.19
CA LEU A 59 -8.63 -13.31 -6.81
C LEU A 59 -8.70 -13.50 -8.32
N GLU A 60 -7.98 -14.48 -8.87
CA GLU A 60 -7.93 -14.79 -10.30
C GLU A 60 -7.38 -13.64 -11.16
N LEU A 61 -6.49 -12.81 -10.58
CA LEU A 61 -5.78 -11.75 -11.30
C LEU A 61 -4.63 -12.32 -12.15
N ASP A 62 -4.26 -11.62 -13.23
CA ASP A 62 -3.04 -11.93 -14.01
C ASP A 62 -1.81 -11.49 -13.22
N VAL A 63 -1.14 -12.44 -12.54
CA VAL A 63 0.01 -12.18 -11.65
C VAL A 63 1.33 -12.49 -12.37
N LYS A 64 2.23 -11.51 -12.39
CA LYS A 64 3.59 -11.60 -12.96
C LYS A 64 4.63 -11.14 -11.97
N LEU A 65 5.70 -11.94 -11.86
CA LEU A 65 6.91 -11.56 -11.15
C LEU A 65 7.85 -10.82 -12.11
N SER A 66 8.26 -9.60 -11.75
CA SER A 66 9.19 -8.79 -12.54
C SER A 66 10.46 -8.55 -11.75
N SER A 67 11.51 -9.32 -12.10
CA SER A 67 12.81 -9.26 -11.42
C SER A 67 13.76 -8.30 -12.14
N PHE A 68 14.62 -7.63 -11.37
CA PHE A 68 15.58 -6.65 -11.88
C PHE A 68 16.83 -6.56 -11.02
N GLU A 69 17.92 -6.08 -11.57
CA GLU A 69 19.14 -5.80 -10.82
C GLU A 69 19.24 -4.31 -10.47
N PHE A 70 19.81 -4.02 -9.30
CA PHE A 70 20.09 -2.66 -8.86
C PHE A 70 21.41 -2.58 -8.10
N LYS A 71 22.03 -1.39 -8.08
CA LYS A 71 23.28 -1.17 -7.34
C LYS A 71 22.99 -1.02 -5.85
N ARG A 72 23.67 -1.79 -5.01
CA ARG A 72 23.65 -1.66 -3.54
C ARG A 72 24.85 -0.87 -3.00
N GLY A 73 25.94 -0.84 -3.76
CA GLY A 73 27.15 -0.10 -3.44
C GLY A 73 27.98 0.15 -4.70
N PHE A 74 29.24 0.57 -4.53
CA PHE A 74 30.14 0.81 -5.66
C PHE A 74 30.44 -0.45 -6.48
N PHE A 75 30.52 -1.61 -5.83
CA PHE A 75 30.88 -2.89 -6.44
C PHE A 75 29.86 -4.01 -6.17
N GLU A 76 28.73 -3.70 -5.53
CA GLU A 76 27.71 -4.69 -5.15
C GLU A 76 26.40 -4.43 -5.88
N THR A 77 25.84 -5.49 -6.43
CA THR A 77 24.48 -5.51 -6.98
C THR A 77 23.55 -6.30 -6.07
N GLY A 78 22.27 -5.95 -6.11
CA GLY A 78 21.19 -6.74 -5.53
C GLY A 78 20.13 -7.00 -6.59
N THR A 79 19.30 -8.00 -6.34
CA THR A 79 18.14 -8.30 -7.17
C THR A 79 16.87 -7.88 -6.44
N GLY A 80 15.99 -7.18 -7.15
CA GLY A 80 14.65 -6.84 -6.67
C GLY A 80 13.60 -7.59 -7.49
N HIS A 81 12.43 -7.80 -6.88
CA HIS A 81 11.36 -8.61 -7.45
C HIS A 81 9.99 -7.93 -7.25
N ASN A 82 9.52 -7.16 -8.23
CA ASN A 82 8.17 -6.60 -8.17
C ASN A 82 7.12 -7.71 -8.40
N ILE A 83 5.97 -7.60 -7.73
CA ILE A 83 4.77 -8.37 -8.04
C ILE A 83 3.81 -7.46 -8.78
N VAL A 84 3.41 -7.83 -10.00
CA VAL A 84 2.44 -7.10 -10.81
C VAL A 84 1.20 -7.98 -10.95
N ALA A 85 0.05 -7.52 -10.47
CA ALA A 85 -1.22 -8.20 -10.64
C ALA A 85 -2.20 -7.30 -11.40
N THR A 86 -2.73 -7.78 -12.52
CA THR A 86 -3.66 -7.01 -13.35
C THR A 86 -5.07 -7.57 -13.23
N LYS A 87 -6.01 -6.70 -12.85
CA LYS A 87 -7.44 -6.90 -13.11
C LYS A 87 -7.77 -6.29 -14.48
N PRO A 88 -8.09 -7.09 -15.50
CA PRO A 88 -8.39 -6.56 -16.82
C PRO A 88 -9.69 -5.75 -16.81
N CYS A 89 -9.76 -4.76 -17.69
CA CYS A 89 -11.01 -4.09 -18.03
C CYS A 89 -11.98 -5.07 -18.70
N THR A 90 -13.27 -4.73 -18.71
CA THR A 90 -14.31 -5.54 -19.36
C THR A 90 -14.65 -5.10 -20.78
N LEU A 91 -14.07 -3.99 -21.25
CA LEU A 91 -14.26 -3.47 -22.61
C LEU A 91 -13.28 -4.10 -23.61
N GLU A 92 -13.65 -4.13 -24.88
CA GLU A 92 -12.76 -4.55 -25.97
C GLU A 92 -11.56 -3.59 -26.13
N GLN A 93 -11.78 -2.30 -25.88
CA GLN A 93 -10.73 -1.28 -25.79
C GLN A 93 -10.76 -0.64 -24.42
N CYS A 94 -9.76 -0.96 -23.60
CA CYS A 94 -9.61 -0.39 -22.27
C CYS A 94 -9.23 1.10 -22.34
N GLN A 95 -9.84 1.88 -21.45
CA GLN A 95 -9.35 3.20 -21.07
C GLN A 95 -7.98 3.09 -20.37
N PRO A 96 -7.18 4.18 -20.33
CA PRO A 96 -5.85 4.15 -19.71
C PRO A 96 -5.86 3.63 -18.26
N ALA A 97 -4.95 2.70 -17.95
CA ALA A 97 -4.93 1.93 -16.70
C ALA A 97 -4.75 2.82 -15.45
N ILE A 98 -5.27 2.37 -14.31
CA ILE A 98 -4.93 2.90 -12.98
C ILE A 98 -3.92 1.95 -12.35
N ILE A 99 -2.77 2.49 -11.91
CA ILE A 99 -1.68 1.71 -11.34
C ILE A 99 -1.57 1.99 -9.85
N PHE A 100 -1.65 0.97 -9.01
CA PHE A 100 -1.40 1.04 -7.58
C PHE A 100 0.06 0.67 -7.29
N THR A 101 0.71 1.41 -6.41
CA THR A 101 2.04 1.06 -5.87
C THR A 101 2.03 1.05 -4.35
N ALA A 102 2.76 0.09 -3.78
CA ALA A 102 3.08 -0.01 -2.36
C ALA A 102 4.31 -0.91 -2.26
N HIS A 103 5.37 -0.43 -1.62
CA HIS A 103 6.55 -1.26 -1.48
C HIS A 103 6.36 -2.28 -0.37
N TYR A 104 6.77 -3.52 -0.64
CA TYR A 104 6.69 -4.59 0.34
C TYR A 104 8.02 -4.81 1.06
N ASP A 105 9.12 -4.31 0.52
CA ASP A 105 10.41 -4.40 1.19
C ASP A 105 10.49 -3.43 2.36
N HIS A 106 11.32 -3.81 3.33
CA HIS A 106 11.70 -2.96 4.43
C HIS A 106 13.15 -3.30 4.85
N LEU A 107 13.57 -2.79 6.00
CA LEU A 107 14.96 -2.85 6.48
C LEU A 107 15.47 -4.26 6.84
N GLY A 108 14.56 -5.23 7.01
CA GLY A 108 14.92 -6.60 7.39
C GLY A 108 15.27 -6.77 8.86
N GLY A 109 16.26 -7.60 9.13
CA GLY A 109 16.79 -7.79 10.47
C GLY A 109 18.08 -8.60 10.49
N ASN A 110 18.75 -8.55 11.63
CA ASN A 110 19.73 -9.57 12.02
C ASN A 110 19.25 -10.14 13.36
N GLY A 111 19.72 -11.30 13.82
CA GLY A 111 19.15 -12.00 14.99
C GLY A 111 18.99 -11.19 16.30
N TYR A 112 19.48 -9.95 16.37
CA TYR A 112 19.32 -9.01 17.49
C TYR A 112 18.39 -7.81 17.20
N ARG A 113 18.13 -7.49 15.92
CA ARG A 113 17.31 -6.36 15.49
C ARG A 113 16.33 -6.82 14.43
N HIS A 114 15.04 -6.67 14.71
CA HIS A 114 13.96 -6.99 13.79
C HIS A 114 13.17 -5.72 13.52
N TYR A 115 12.98 -5.38 12.26
CA TYR A 115 12.22 -4.22 11.82
C TYR A 115 10.95 -4.72 11.13
N PRO A 116 9.80 -4.77 11.82
CA PRO A 116 8.57 -5.31 11.25
C PRO A 116 8.02 -4.46 10.10
N GLY A 117 8.35 -3.16 10.07
CA GLY A 117 7.88 -2.23 9.04
C GLY A 117 6.35 -2.23 8.95
N ALA A 118 5.68 -2.14 10.10
CA ALA A 118 4.24 -2.28 10.18
C ALA A 118 3.54 -1.14 9.42
N ASN A 119 3.85 0.10 9.77
CA ASN A 119 3.40 1.26 9.01
C ASN A 119 4.15 1.35 7.69
N ASP A 120 5.45 1.07 7.69
CA ASP A 120 6.38 1.26 6.58
C ASP A 120 6.94 -0.08 6.03
N ASN A 121 6.29 -0.72 5.05
CA ASN A 121 5.02 -0.35 4.44
C ASN A 121 4.04 -1.53 4.36
N ALA A 122 3.98 -2.34 5.42
CA ALA A 122 2.99 -3.42 5.49
C ALA A 122 1.55 -2.87 5.42
N THR A 123 1.28 -1.67 5.96
CA THR A 123 -0.04 -1.02 5.81
C THR A 123 -0.41 -0.74 4.36
N GLY A 124 0.51 -0.19 3.55
CA GLY A 124 0.25 0.09 2.13
C GLY A 124 -0.03 -1.17 1.34
N VAL A 125 0.77 -2.23 1.56
CA VAL A 125 0.59 -3.53 0.89
C VAL A 125 -0.71 -4.22 1.31
N ALA A 126 -1.04 -4.23 2.61
CA ALA A 126 -2.28 -4.81 3.10
C ALA A 126 -3.51 -4.07 2.55
N VAL A 127 -3.46 -2.73 2.49
CA VAL A 127 -4.53 -1.92 1.90
C VAL A 127 -4.63 -2.15 0.39
N MET A 128 -3.52 -2.29 -0.34
CA MET A 128 -3.53 -2.64 -1.77
C MET A 128 -4.27 -3.96 -2.01
N MET A 129 -3.92 -5.01 -1.25
CA MET A 129 -4.60 -6.31 -1.36
C MET A 129 -6.07 -6.22 -0.95
N ASP A 130 -6.41 -5.40 0.05
CA ASP A 130 -7.81 -5.18 0.46
C ASP A 130 -8.63 -4.45 -0.60
N ILE A 131 -8.06 -3.44 -1.28
CA ILE A 131 -8.68 -2.76 -2.42
C ILE A 131 -8.92 -3.78 -3.55
N ALA A 132 -7.92 -4.60 -3.90
CA ALA A 132 -8.08 -5.65 -4.91
C ALA A 132 -9.22 -6.62 -4.55
N ARG A 133 -9.30 -7.07 -3.29
CA ARG A 133 -10.39 -7.92 -2.78
C ARG A 133 -11.76 -7.25 -2.92
N ARG A 134 -11.88 -5.96 -2.56
CA ARG A 134 -13.15 -5.21 -2.59
C ARG A 134 -13.63 -4.91 -4.01
N LEU A 135 -12.72 -4.75 -4.95
CA LEU A 135 -13.02 -4.39 -6.33
C LEU A 135 -13.06 -5.60 -7.27
N ASN A 136 -12.80 -6.81 -6.79
CA ASN A 136 -12.66 -7.99 -7.64
C ASN A 136 -13.90 -8.27 -8.50
N ASN A 137 -15.09 -8.13 -7.90
CA ASN A 137 -16.38 -8.37 -8.56
C ASN A 137 -16.98 -7.11 -9.19
N VAL A 138 -16.20 -6.05 -9.38
CA VAL A 138 -16.64 -4.80 -10.01
C VAL A 138 -16.06 -4.72 -11.41
N GLU A 139 -16.90 -4.46 -12.40
CA GLU A 139 -16.47 -4.23 -13.78
C GLU A 139 -15.94 -2.81 -13.95
N PHE A 140 -14.89 -2.67 -14.75
CA PHE A 140 -14.24 -1.39 -15.00
C PHE A 140 -13.92 -1.24 -16.48
N GLU A 141 -13.92 0.00 -16.95
CA GLU A 141 -13.56 0.35 -18.32
C GLU A 141 -12.05 0.46 -18.53
N ARG A 142 -11.25 0.25 -17.50
CA ARG A 142 -9.77 0.30 -17.52
C ARG A 142 -9.19 -0.79 -16.65
N ASP A 143 -7.97 -1.17 -16.97
CA ASP A 143 -7.21 -2.09 -16.13
C ASP A 143 -6.91 -1.45 -14.77
N LEU A 144 -7.02 -2.27 -13.72
CA LEU A 144 -6.45 -1.96 -12.41
C LEU A 144 -5.19 -2.81 -12.24
N VAL A 145 -4.03 -2.15 -12.18
CA VAL A 145 -2.73 -2.83 -12.07
C VAL A 145 -2.17 -2.60 -10.68
N PHE A 146 -2.06 -3.65 -9.89
CA PHE A 146 -1.49 -3.64 -8.54
C PHE A 146 -0.02 -4.02 -8.59
N VAL A 147 0.85 -3.10 -8.20
CA VAL A 147 2.31 -3.28 -8.25
C VAL A 147 2.87 -3.22 -6.83
N ALA A 148 3.10 -4.39 -6.23
CA ALA A 148 3.86 -4.48 -4.99
C ALA A 148 5.35 -4.37 -5.34
N THR A 149 5.94 -3.23 -5.01
CA THR A 149 7.30 -2.85 -5.40
C THR A 149 8.34 -3.38 -4.41
N ASP A 150 9.54 -3.65 -4.91
CA ASP A 150 10.70 -4.07 -4.12
C ASP A 150 11.83 -3.05 -4.23
N ALA A 151 12.75 -3.06 -3.27
CA ALA A 151 13.89 -2.15 -3.17
C ALA A 151 13.53 -0.65 -3.20
N GLU A 152 12.43 -0.25 -2.55
CA GLU A 152 12.06 1.16 -2.32
C GLU A 152 13.08 1.82 -1.39
N GLU A 153 13.35 1.16 -0.26
CA GLU A 153 14.23 1.62 0.83
C GLU A 153 15.67 1.90 0.36
N LYS A 154 16.04 1.29 -0.77
CA LYS A 154 17.35 1.40 -1.40
C LYS A 154 17.39 2.42 -2.53
N GLY A 155 16.30 3.15 -2.75
CA GLY A 155 16.20 4.24 -3.70
C GLY A 155 15.17 4.02 -4.81
N LEU A 156 13.96 3.53 -4.49
CA LEU A 156 12.82 3.42 -5.41
C LEU A 156 13.09 2.50 -6.61
N HIS A 157 13.92 1.47 -6.45
CA HIS A 157 14.41 0.70 -7.59
C HIS A 157 13.28 -0.09 -8.27
N GLY A 158 12.35 -0.65 -7.50
CA GLY A 158 11.17 -1.35 -8.01
C GLY A 158 10.29 -0.46 -8.89
N ALA A 159 9.89 0.71 -8.40
CA ALA A 159 9.08 1.63 -9.20
C ALA A 159 9.84 2.18 -10.41
N LYS A 160 11.15 2.47 -10.29
CA LYS A 160 11.97 2.88 -11.45
C LYS A 160 12.00 1.80 -12.52
N HIS A 161 12.21 0.55 -12.14
CA HIS A 161 12.20 -0.59 -13.05
C HIS A 161 10.82 -0.72 -13.71
N PHE A 162 9.74 -0.75 -12.92
CA PHE A 162 8.39 -0.89 -13.45
C PHE A 162 8.04 0.21 -14.46
N VAL A 163 8.28 1.49 -14.11
CA VAL A 163 8.02 2.62 -15.02
C VAL A 163 8.85 2.53 -16.30
N SER A 164 10.08 2.00 -16.25
CA SER A 164 10.91 1.79 -17.44
C SER A 164 10.34 0.73 -18.41
N GLN A 165 9.53 -0.20 -17.90
CA GLN A 165 8.93 -1.29 -18.66
C GLN A 165 7.52 -0.96 -19.19
N LEU A 166 6.92 0.16 -18.79
CA LEU A 166 5.58 0.56 -19.25
C LEU A 166 5.51 0.73 -20.78
N GLY A 167 6.61 1.11 -21.43
CA GLY A 167 6.65 1.27 -22.89
C GLY A 167 5.58 2.26 -23.39
N LYS A 168 4.62 1.75 -24.18
CA LYS A 168 3.47 2.52 -24.71
C LYS A 168 2.14 2.24 -23.98
N VAL A 169 2.16 1.50 -22.87
CA VAL A 169 0.94 1.21 -22.11
C VAL A 169 0.35 2.53 -21.62
N PRO A 170 -0.90 2.87 -21.99
CA PRO A 170 -1.53 4.10 -21.55
C PRO A 170 -1.90 4.01 -20.07
N VAL A 171 -1.45 4.97 -19.29
CA VAL A 171 -1.69 5.05 -17.84
C VAL A 171 -2.38 6.36 -17.53
N SER A 172 -3.56 6.31 -16.90
CA SER A 172 -4.26 7.52 -16.44
C SER A 172 -3.59 8.09 -15.21
N MET A 173 -3.23 7.22 -14.25
CA MET A 173 -2.62 7.65 -13.00
C MET A 173 -1.92 6.53 -12.22
N ASN A 174 -1.05 6.95 -11.31
CA ASN A 174 -0.54 6.14 -10.21
C ASN A 174 -1.21 6.51 -8.88
N ILE A 175 -1.62 5.52 -8.09
CA ILE A 175 -2.05 5.67 -6.70
C ILE A 175 -0.99 4.99 -5.84
N ASN A 176 -0.19 5.79 -5.13
CA ASN A 176 0.85 5.27 -4.25
C ASN A 176 0.35 5.22 -2.80
N LEU A 177 0.51 4.06 -2.17
CA LEU A 177 0.01 3.74 -0.84
C LEU A 177 1.19 3.52 0.09
N ASP A 178 1.40 4.46 1.01
CA ASP A 178 2.60 4.43 1.86
C ASP A 178 2.33 4.97 3.26
N MET A 179 2.68 4.19 4.29
CA MET A 179 2.49 4.54 5.69
C MET A 179 1.06 4.98 6.01
N LEU A 180 0.08 4.08 5.90
CA LEU A 180 -1.35 4.40 6.00
C LEU A 180 -1.93 4.36 7.42
N ASN A 181 -1.10 4.19 8.46
CA ASN A 181 -1.56 4.24 9.85
C ASN A 181 -1.90 5.67 10.29
N ILE A 182 -3.19 6.03 10.24
CA ILE A 182 -3.64 7.35 10.70
C ILE A 182 -3.68 7.43 12.24
N GLN A 183 -2.93 8.36 12.81
CA GLN A 183 -2.86 8.57 14.25
C GLN A 183 -3.78 9.71 14.69
N LYS A 184 -3.22 10.93 14.76
CA LYS A 184 -3.88 12.12 15.34
C LYS A 184 -4.99 12.62 14.43
N ARG A 185 -6.15 12.93 15.04
CA ARG A 185 -7.32 13.53 14.38
C ARG A 185 -7.83 12.74 13.16
N ASN A 186 -7.52 11.44 13.09
CA ASN A 186 -7.86 10.53 12.00
C ASN A 186 -7.53 11.13 10.61
N THR A 187 -6.40 11.81 10.50
CA THR A 187 -6.03 12.54 9.27
C THR A 187 -5.11 11.71 8.40
N LEU A 188 -5.54 11.43 7.18
CA LEU A 188 -4.73 10.98 6.07
C LEU A 188 -4.26 12.20 5.28
N TYR A 189 -3.03 12.15 4.77
CA TYR A 189 -2.48 13.18 3.92
C TYR A 189 -2.35 12.64 2.50
N ALA A 190 -2.57 13.51 1.52
CA ALA A 190 -2.30 13.17 0.13
C ALA A 190 -1.52 14.25 -0.61
N LEU A 191 -0.60 13.83 -1.46
CA LEU A 191 0.04 14.68 -2.45
C LEU A 191 -0.40 14.22 -3.84
N ALA A 192 -1.06 15.09 -4.59
CA ALA A 192 -1.53 14.80 -5.93
C ALA A 192 -0.86 15.69 -6.99
N SER A 193 -0.76 15.16 -8.21
CA SER A 193 -0.45 15.95 -9.40
C SER A 193 -1.45 17.11 -9.57
N ARG A 194 -0.97 18.24 -10.12
CA ARG A 194 -1.81 19.44 -10.30
C ARG A 194 -2.99 19.21 -11.25
N ASP A 195 -2.89 18.21 -12.12
CA ASP A 195 -3.93 17.76 -13.04
C ASP A 195 -5.22 17.34 -12.30
N PHE A 196 -5.10 16.93 -11.03
CA PHE A 196 -6.25 16.55 -10.19
C PHE A 196 -6.90 17.72 -9.44
N LYS A 197 -6.44 18.96 -9.62
CA LYS A 197 -7.06 20.14 -8.97
C LYS A 197 -8.56 20.29 -9.29
N PRO A 198 -9.02 20.13 -10.55
CA PRO A 198 -10.44 20.19 -10.87
C PRO A 198 -11.26 19.11 -10.16
N MET A 199 -10.63 17.99 -9.79
CA MET A 199 -11.27 16.85 -9.11
C MET A 199 -11.12 16.92 -7.59
N GLN A 200 -10.62 18.02 -7.02
CA GLN A 200 -10.36 18.13 -5.58
C GLN A 200 -11.60 17.80 -4.73
N GLU A 201 -12.75 18.38 -5.05
CA GLU A 201 -14.00 18.16 -4.30
C GLU A 201 -14.46 16.70 -4.41
N GLN A 202 -14.37 16.10 -5.61
CA GLN A 202 -14.68 14.68 -5.82
C GLN A 202 -13.76 13.80 -4.96
N ILE A 203 -12.45 14.05 -4.98
CA ILE A 203 -11.48 13.32 -4.17
C ILE A 203 -11.83 13.45 -2.68
N GLU A 204 -11.99 14.68 -2.19
CA GLU A 204 -12.26 14.95 -0.78
C GLU A 204 -13.61 14.36 -0.32
N SER A 205 -14.63 14.28 -1.19
CA SER A 205 -15.96 13.75 -0.84
C SER A 205 -15.97 12.27 -0.42
N HIS A 206 -14.97 11.50 -0.86
CA HIS A 206 -14.80 10.10 -0.45
C HIS A 206 -14.18 9.94 0.94
N PHE A 207 -13.71 11.05 1.52
CA PHE A 207 -13.16 11.11 2.87
C PHE A 207 -14.06 12.00 3.74
N GLY A 208 -14.19 11.68 5.02
CA GLY A 208 -15.00 12.42 6.00
C GLY A 208 -16.33 11.77 6.34
N THR A 209 -16.91 10.95 5.46
CA THR A 209 -18.11 10.13 5.76
C THR A 209 -17.81 8.93 6.66
N GLN A 210 -16.56 8.45 6.66
CA GLN A 210 -16.10 7.23 7.33
C GLN A 210 -15.07 7.50 8.44
N CYS A 211 -15.17 8.64 9.13
CA CYS A 211 -14.25 9.07 10.21
C CYS A 211 -12.79 9.35 9.81
N VAL A 212 -12.37 9.09 8.56
CA VAL A 212 -11.07 9.48 8.00
C VAL A 212 -11.17 10.87 7.39
N ARG A 213 -10.31 11.80 7.81
CA ARG A 213 -10.18 13.13 7.21
C ARG A 213 -9.04 13.12 6.20
N LEU A 214 -9.23 13.71 5.03
CA LEU A 214 -8.16 13.90 4.06
C LEU A 214 -7.65 15.35 4.08
N ASN A 215 -6.34 15.52 4.17
CA ASN A 215 -5.69 16.77 3.82
C ASN A 215 -4.98 16.60 2.47
N LEU A 216 -5.61 17.11 1.40
CA LEU A 216 -5.07 17.04 0.05
C LEU A 216 -4.15 18.23 -0.26
N TYR A 217 -3.00 17.94 -0.87
CA TYR A 217 -2.01 18.92 -1.31
C TYR A 217 -1.65 18.71 -2.77
N PHE A 218 -1.34 19.81 -3.45
CA PHE A 218 -0.81 19.82 -4.83
C PHE A 218 0.60 20.41 -4.91
N SER A 219 1.28 20.50 -3.76
CA SER A 219 2.61 21.09 -3.64
C SER A 219 3.36 20.45 -2.47
N SER A 220 4.44 19.73 -2.79
CA SER A 220 5.36 19.13 -1.80
C SER A 220 5.79 20.15 -0.75
N LYS A 221 6.24 21.35 -1.17
CA LYS A 221 6.63 22.45 -0.26
C LYS A 221 5.52 22.88 0.69
N ARG A 222 4.26 22.91 0.23
CA ARG A 222 3.11 23.28 1.08
C ARG A 222 2.80 22.18 2.08
N MET A 223 2.84 20.92 1.66
CA MET A 223 2.66 19.76 2.53
C MET A 223 3.74 19.70 3.61
N ALA A 224 5.02 19.81 3.21
CA ALA A 224 6.18 19.86 4.11
C ALA A 224 6.04 20.91 5.21
N ARG A 225 5.66 22.15 4.84
CA ARG A 225 5.44 23.23 5.81
C ARG A 225 4.29 22.92 6.77
N ARG A 226 3.19 22.34 6.28
CA ARG A 226 2.01 22.03 7.09
C ARG A 226 2.24 20.86 8.05
N LEU A 227 3.09 19.93 7.66
CA LEU A 227 3.55 18.81 8.49
C LEU A 227 4.73 19.17 9.40
N ASN A 228 5.21 20.43 9.36
CA ASN A 228 6.41 20.87 10.06
C ASN A 228 7.64 19.99 9.77
N ALA A 229 7.76 19.57 8.50
CA ALA A 229 8.84 18.72 8.00
C ALA A 229 9.47 19.34 6.74
N PRO A 230 10.07 20.55 6.82
CA PRO A 230 10.63 21.25 5.67
C PRO A 230 11.77 20.51 4.97
N GLN A 231 12.39 19.54 5.64
CA GLN A 231 13.46 18.69 5.12
C GLN A 231 12.96 17.56 4.21
N ILE A 232 11.67 17.21 4.27
CA ILE A 232 11.10 16.12 3.46
C ILE A 232 10.60 16.69 2.14
N ASP A 233 11.14 16.20 1.03
CA ASP A 233 10.55 16.41 -0.29
C ASP A 233 9.51 15.32 -0.58
N TRP A 234 8.25 15.60 -0.25
CA TRP A 234 7.11 14.71 -0.48
C TRP A 234 6.92 14.30 -1.95
N LEU A 235 7.49 15.05 -2.90
CA LEU A 235 7.46 14.66 -4.31
C LEU A 235 8.37 13.44 -4.59
N ARG A 236 9.41 13.27 -3.78
CA ARG A 236 10.43 12.22 -3.90
C ARG A 236 10.37 11.19 -2.78
N ALA A 237 9.37 11.28 -1.92
CA ALA A 237 9.31 10.54 -0.67
C ALA A 237 8.95 9.06 -0.81
N SER A 238 8.47 8.62 -1.99
CA SER A 238 8.06 7.24 -2.21
C SER A 238 7.92 6.93 -3.72
N ASP A 239 7.40 5.75 -4.04
CA ASP A 239 7.32 5.15 -5.36
C ASP A 239 6.49 5.90 -6.41
N HIS A 240 5.72 6.93 -6.03
CA HIS A 240 5.09 7.82 -7.01
C HIS A 240 6.10 8.69 -7.79
N TYR A 241 7.33 8.86 -7.27
CA TYR A 241 8.30 9.77 -7.88
C TYR A 241 8.75 9.36 -9.30
N PRO A 242 9.08 8.07 -9.59
CA PRO A 242 9.32 7.59 -10.95
C PRO A 242 8.17 7.90 -11.92
N PHE A 243 6.91 7.74 -11.49
CA PHE A 243 5.73 8.06 -12.31
C PHE A 243 5.65 9.56 -12.60
N HIS A 244 5.84 10.40 -11.58
CA HIS A 244 5.92 11.85 -11.76
C HIS A 244 7.00 12.26 -12.79
N ARG A 245 8.18 11.65 -12.71
CA ARG A 245 9.27 11.88 -13.67
C ARG A 245 8.90 11.49 -15.10
N ALA A 246 8.15 10.40 -15.25
CA ALA A 246 7.61 9.93 -16.52
C ALA A 246 6.38 10.72 -17.00
N LYS A 247 5.99 11.80 -16.30
CA LYS A 247 4.81 12.63 -16.61
C LYS A 247 3.48 11.89 -16.48
N ILE A 248 3.45 10.82 -15.68
CA ILE A 248 2.21 10.13 -15.32
C ILE A 248 1.63 10.83 -14.08
N PRO A 249 0.35 11.26 -14.11
CA PRO A 249 -0.31 11.83 -12.93
C PRO A 249 -0.29 10.86 -11.75
N PHE A 250 -0.18 11.36 -10.53
CA PHE A 250 -0.19 10.52 -9.33
C PHE A 250 -1.03 11.09 -8.19
N ILE A 251 -1.44 10.22 -7.28
CA ILE A 251 -1.87 10.56 -5.93
C ILE A 251 -1.10 9.67 -4.96
N TYR A 252 -0.29 10.29 -4.11
CA TYR A 252 0.35 9.65 -2.96
C TYR A 252 -0.58 9.78 -1.74
N PHE A 253 -0.82 8.69 -1.03
CA PHE A 253 -1.50 8.67 0.26
C PHE A 253 -0.54 8.23 1.36
N GLY A 254 -0.53 8.97 2.48
CA GLY A 254 0.22 8.57 3.67
C GLY A 254 -0.16 9.31 4.94
N SER A 255 0.34 8.82 6.07
CA SER A 255 0.03 9.32 7.42
C SER A 255 0.80 10.61 7.79
N GLY A 256 1.73 11.04 6.94
CA GLY A 256 2.59 12.20 7.19
C GLY A 256 3.88 11.78 7.89
N VAL A 257 4.30 12.54 8.91
CA VAL A 257 5.52 12.19 9.67
C VAL A 257 5.17 11.17 10.76
N ASP A 258 5.91 10.07 10.80
CA ASP A 258 5.81 9.07 11.86
C ASP A 258 7.08 9.06 12.73
N LYS A 259 6.90 8.98 14.05
CA LYS A 259 7.99 8.89 15.02
C LYS A 259 8.61 7.49 15.09
N HIS A 260 7.91 6.48 14.58
CA HIS A 260 8.36 5.08 14.58
C HIS A 260 9.03 4.67 13.26
N HIS A 261 9.06 5.54 12.26
CA HIS A 261 9.68 5.29 10.96
C HIS A 261 11.15 4.82 11.11
N HIS A 262 11.50 3.77 10.36
CA HIS A 262 12.82 3.10 10.40
C HIS A 262 13.26 2.63 11.80
N SER A 263 12.31 2.25 12.66
CA SER A 263 12.59 1.76 14.01
C SER A 263 11.99 0.39 14.25
N MET A 264 12.50 -0.32 15.26
CA MET A 264 11.94 -1.62 15.68
C MET A 264 10.55 -1.46 16.33
N ASP A 265 10.18 -0.22 16.73
CA ASP A 265 8.87 0.11 17.26
C ASP A 265 7.83 0.35 16.15
N ASP A 266 8.21 0.28 14.87
CA ASP A 266 7.24 0.21 13.77
C ASP A 266 6.63 -1.20 13.69
N SER A 267 5.84 -1.52 14.72
CA SER A 267 5.29 -2.83 15.02
C SER A 267 3.77 -2.85 14.99
N LEU A 268 3.19 -4.05 14.80
CA LEU A 268 1.76 -4.23 14.63
C LEU A 268 0.90 -3.64 15.77
N ASP A 269 1.39 -3.69 17.01
CA ASP A 269 0.68 -3.15 18.18
C ASP A 269 0.52 -1.62 18.15
N LYS A 270 1.25 -0.92 17.26
CA LYS A 270 1.07 0.52 17.01
C LYS A 270 0.04 0.83 15.92
N ILE A 271 -0.45 -0.19 15.22
CA ILE A 271 -1.40 -0.03 14.11
C ILE A 271 -2.82 -0.13 14.63
N ASN A 272 -3.64 0.89 14.33
CA ASN A 272 -5.08 0.78 14.56
C ASN A 272 -5.74 0.14 13.33
N LEU A 273 -5.99 -1.17 13.39
CA LEU A 273 -6.53 -1.95 12.27
C LEU A 273 -7.93 -1.49 11.84
N GLU A 274 -8.77 -1.06 12.78
CA GLU A 274 -10.10 -0.53 12.46
C GLU A 274 -10.01 0.74 11.59
N LYS A 275 -9.14 1.68 11.99
CA LYS A 275 -8.89 2.91 11.21
C LYS A 275 -8.22 2.60 9.87
N LEU A 276 -7.31 1.62 9.83
CA LEU A 276 -6.69 1.19 8.58
C LEU A 276 -7.74 0.63 7.60
N SER A 277 -8.71 -0.15 8.10
CA SER A 277 -9.84 -0.61 7.30
C SER A 277 -10.71 0.56 6.79
N GLN A 278 -10.93 1.59 7.59
CA GLN A 278 -11.65 2.80 7.15
C GLN A 278 -10.88 3.57 6.06
N VAL A 279 -9.55 3.67 6.18
CA VAL A 279 -8.67 4.24 5.14
C VAL A 279 -8.79 3.44 3.84
N SER A 280 -8.68 2.11 3.92
CA SER A 280 -8.86 1.22 2.77
C SER A 280 -10.22 1.42 2.10
N GLN A 281 -11.29 1.50 2.89
CA GLN A 281 -12.65 1.70 2.38
C GLN A 281 -12.82 3.06 1.69
N SER A 282 -12.25 4.13 2.24
CA SER A 282 -12.30 5.48 1.63
C SER A 282 -11.55 5.50 0.29
N ILE A 283 -10.33 4.94 0.24
CA ILE A 283 -9.54 4.86 -0.99
C ILE A 283 -10.25 3.97 -2.02
N THR A 284 -10.82 2.84 -1.60
CA THR A 284 -11.63 1.97 -2.47
C THR A 284 -12.80 2.73 -3.10
N GLY A 285 -13.53 3.53 -2.30
CA GLY A 285 -14.63 4.35 -2.78
C GLY A 285 -14.20 5.37 -3.84
N LEU A 286 -13.07 6.04 -3.61
CA LEU A 286 -12.47 6.95 -4.59
C LEU A 286 -12.08 6.22 -5.88
N VAL A 287 -11.35 5.10 -5.76
CA VAL A 287 -10.91 4.31 -6.92
C VAL A 287 -12.10 3.86 -7.74
N ARG A 288 -13.15 3.35 -7.08
CA ARG A 288 -14.37 2.91 -7.77
C ARG A 288 -14.95 4.05 -8.59
N SER A 289 -15.08 5.24 -7.99
CA SER A 289 -15.56 6.45 -8.66
C SER A 289 -14.70 6.80 -9.89
N LEU A 290 -13.38 6.90 -9.73
CA LEU A 290 -12.45 7.26 -10.79
C LEU A 290 -12.37 6.22 -11.93
N ALA A 291 -12.52 4.94 -11.61
CA ALA A 291 -12.40 3.84 -12.56
C ALA A 291 -13.69 3.60 -13.36
N THR A 292 -14.85 4.05 -12.86
CA THR A 292 -16.15 3.97 -13.55
C THR A 292 -16.53 5.22 -14.34
N THR A 293 -15.87 6.36 -14.11
CA THR A 293 -16.12 7.58 -14.91
C THR A 293 -15.44 7.44 -16.27
N SER A 294 -16.23 7.35 -17.33
CA SER A 294 -15.76 7.51 -18.71
C SER A 294 -15.18 8.93 -18.84
N VAL A 295 -13.95 9.04 -19.35
CA VAL A 295 -13.38 10.36 -19.73
C VAL A 295 -13.99 10.73 -21.08
N SER A 296 -15.31 10.92 -21.09
CA SER A 296 -16.07 11.48 -22.20
C SER A 296 -16.82 12.67 -21.61
N ASP A 297 -16.46 13.86 -22.09
CA ASP A 297 -17.09 15.18 -21.83
C ASP A 297 -16.24 16.14 -20.98
N THR A 298 -15.05 16.48 -21.50
CA THR A 298 -14.61 17.88 -21.47
C THR A 298 -14.15 18.26 -22.87
N SER A 299 -15.13 18.56 -23.73
CA SER A 299 -14.98 19.39 -24.93
C SER A 299 -14.59 20.82 -24.57
#